data_AF-A0A261U9X2-F1
#
_entry.id   AF-A0A261U9X2-F1
#
_cell.length_a   1.000
_cell.length_b   1.000
_cell.length_c   1.000
_cell.angle_alpha   90.00
_cell.angle_beta   90.00
_cell.angle_gamma   90.00
#
_symmetry.space_group_name_H-M   'P 1'
#
loop_
_entity.id
_entity.type
_entity.pdbx_description
1 polymer ?
#
loop_
_entity_poly.entity_id
_entity_poly.type
_entity_poly.pdbx_seq_one_letter_code
_entity_poly.pdbx_strand_id
1 'polypeptide(L)'
;MAVKWNKIYRGGVHRTTPETREVDAPATGTYLPGTAVTITTAAGGMTVQKGITGERDFWYLIGEQLHGSVDDNQVGGGSSMRLYTPRSADLMAGRMAAGVAIVDDAPLAIDADGRFALAVADGPIHAYIDAPAKAFPGTTPTTSVLDQLVPIKIR
;
A
#
# COMPACT_ATOMS: atom_id res chain seq x y z
N MET A 1 5.78 22.51 -1.23
CA MET A 1 6.61 21.28 -1.21
C MET A 1 5.75 20.20 -0.59
N ALA A 2 5.32 19.20 -1.36
CA ALA A 2 4.45 18.13 -0.86
C ALA A 2 5.22 17.28 0.17
N VAL A 3 4.59 16.96 1.30
CA VAL A 3 5.17 16.09 2.32
C VAL A 3 5.41 14.71 1.69
N LYS A 4 6.68 14.34 1.48
CA LYS A 4 7.08 12.97 1.13
C LYS A 4 6.94 12.12 2.38
N TRP A 5 5.97 11.21 2.39
CA TRP A 5 5.77 10.26 3.49
C TRP A 5 6.84 9.17 3.40
N ASN A 6 7.81 9.23 4.31
CA ASN A 6 9.02 8.42 4.29
C ASN A 6 8.89 7.13 5.12
N LYS A 7 7.70 6.58 5.37
CA LYS A 7 7.51 5.31 6.10
C LYS A 7 6.25 4.59 5.66
N ILE A 8 6.36 3.32 5.29
CA ILE A 8 5.21 2.49 4.89
C ILE A 8 4.48 1.90 6.09
N TYR A 9 5.20 1.38 7.09
CA TYR A 9 4.59 0.95 8.35
C TYR A 9 4.70 2.08 9.37
N ARG A 10 3.55 2.56 9.86
CA ARG A 10 3.48 3.68 10.81
C ARG A 10 3.09 3.23 12.23
N GLY A 11 2.85 1.93 12.40
CA GLY A 11 2.51 1.31 13.69
C GLY A 11 1.17 0.56 13.64
N GLY A 12 1.00 -0.34 14.60
CA GLY A 12 -0.23 -1.08 14.86
C GLY A 12 -0.43 -1.24 16.37
N VAL A 13 -1.66 -1.49 16.79
CA VAL A 13 -2.03 -1.60 18.23
C VAL A 13 -1.42 -2.88 18.87
N HIS A 14 -1.03 -3.86 18.05
CA HIS A 14 -0.53 -5.16 18.51
C HIS A 14 0.72 -5.62 17.74
N ARG A 15 1.84 -5.72 18.49
CA ARG A 15 3.20 -6.17 18.12
C ARG A 15 4.09 -5.17 17.36
N THR A 16 5.33 -5.08 17.83
CA THR A 16 6.44 -4.28 17.27
C THR A 16 7.14 -4.94 16.08
N THR A 17 6.82 -6.20 15.75
CA THR A 17 7.40 -6.94 14.62
C THR A 17 6.30 -7.40 13.65
N PRO A 18 6.08 -6.66 12.56
CA PRO A 18 5.20 -7.10 11.47
C PRO A 18 5.70 -8.42 10.84
N GLU A 19 4.79 -9.30 10.45
CA GLU A 19 5.13 -10.54 9.76
C GLU A 19 5.52 -10.23 8.31
N THR A 20 6.82 -10.31 8.03
CA THR A 20 7.35 -10.07 6.68
C THR A 20 7.69 -11.37 5.97
N ARG A 21 7.46 -11.43 4.67
CA ARG A 21 7.84 -12.55 3.80
C ARG A 21 8.72 -12.06 2.67
N GLU A 22 9.79 -12.77 2.40
CA GLU A 22 10.62 -12.55 1.21
C GLU A 22 10.14 -13.44 0.07
N VAL A 23 10.00 -12.85 -1.12
CA VAL A 23 9.56 -13.51 -2.35
C VAL A 23 10.38 -13.00 -3.54
N ASP A 24 10.42 -13.74 -4.62
CA ASP A 24 11.11 -13.31 -5.83
C ASP A 24 10.28 -12.28 -6.60
N ALA A 25 10.94 -11.24 -7.09
CA ALA A 25 10.35 -10.32 -8.04
C ALA A 25 10.05 -11.05 -9.36
N PRO A 26 8.82 -10.93 -9.90
CA PRO A 26 8.52 -11.51 -11.20
C PRO A 26 9.46 -10.93 -12.26
N ALA A 27 9.78 -11.75 -13.26
CA ALA A 27 10.76 -11.40 -14.30
C ALA A 27 10.39 -10.15 -15.12
N THR A 28 9.12 -9.74 -15.09
CA THR A 28 8.62 -8.57 -15.80
C THR A 28 7.70 -7.74 -14.91
N GLY A 29 7.62 -6.44 -15.21
CA GLY A 29 6.78 -5.48 -14.49
C GLY A 29 7.55 -4.66 -13.46
N THR A 30 7.03 -3.48 -13.19
CA THR A 30 7.58 -2.54 -12.22
C THR A 30 6.74 -2.57 -10.95
N TYR A 31 7.37 -2.89 -9.82
CA TYR A 31 6.71 -2.93 -8.51
C TYR A 31 7.25 -1.82 -7.63
N LEU A 32 6.34 -0.97 -7.16
CA LEU A 32 6.66 0.16 -6.29
C LEU A 32 6.18 -0.16 -4.87
N PRO A 33 6.96 0.20 -3.82
CA PRO A 33 6.50 0.05 -2.45
C PRO A 33 5.19 0.82 -2.23
N GLY A 34 4.32 0.29 -1.37
CA GLY A 34 2.95 0.79 -1.19
C GLY A 34 1.90 0.15 -2.12
N THR A 35 2.31 -0.83 -2.93
CA THR A 35 1.40 -1.57 -3.81
C THR A 35 0.87 -2.81 -3.10
N ALA A 36 -0.44 -3.02 -3.16
CA ALA A 36 -1.07 -4.27 -2.75
C ALA A 36 -0.88 -5.35 -3.81
N VAL A 37 -0.48 -6.54 -3.37
CA VAL A 37 -0.12 -7.66 -4.25
C VAL A 37 -0.69 -8.97 -3.73
N THR A 38 -0.82 -9.93 -4.63
CA THR A 38 -1.12 -11.33 -4.31
C THR A 38 0.12 -12.17 -4.55
N ILE A 39 0.47 -13.08 -3.63
CA ILE A 39 1.52 -14.07 -3.86
C ILE A 39 1.00 -15.10 -4.87
N THR A 40 1.81 -15.38 -5.89
CA THR A 40 1.54 -16.42 -6.88
C THR A 40 2.67 -17.44 -6.85
N THR A 41 2.30 -18.72 -6.99
CA THR A 41 3.26 -19.81 -7.13
C THR A 41 3.35 -20.19 -8.60
N ALA A 42 4.49 -19.93 -9.24
CA ALA A 42 4.74 -20.30 -10.62
C ALA A 42 6.08 -21.04 -10.73
N ALA A 43 6.09 -22.17 -11.45
CA ALA A 43 7.29 -22.90 -11.86
C ALA A 43 8.36 -23.14 -10.75
N GLY A 44 7.93 -23.43 -9.52
CA GLY A 44 8.84 -23.78 -8.41
C GLY A 44 9.35 -22.61 -7.56
N GLY A 45 8.92 -21.37 -7.85
CA GLY A 45 9.20 -20.17 -7.04
C GLY A 45 7.94 -19.47 -6.53
N MET A 46 8.11 -18.63 -5.50
CA MET A 46 7.06 -17.73 -5.02
C MET A 46 7.31 -16.33 -5.59
N THR A 47 6.37 -15.86 -6.40
CA THR A 47 6.39 -14.53 -7.02
C THR A 47 5.16 -13.73 -6.61
N VAL A 48 4.96 -12.53 -7.18
CA VAL A 48 3.78 -11.71 -6.90
C VAL A 48 3.12 -11.21 -8.18
N GLN A 49 1.86 -10.85 -8.06
CA GLN A 49 1.11 -10.08 -9.04
C GLN A 49 0.50 -8.83 -8.39
N LYS A 50 0.37 -7.75 -9.14
CA LYS A 50 -0.35 -6.54 -8.69
C LYS A 50 -1.83 -6.84 -8.47
N GLY A 51 -2.43 -6.10 -7.54
CA GLY A 51 -3.82 -6.26 -7.19
C GLY A 51 -4.08 -7.47 -6.31
N ILE A 52 -5.36 -7.69 -6.05
CA ILE A 52 -5.85 -8.70 -5.12
C ILE A 52 -6.81 -9.64 -5.81
N THR A 53 -6.78 -10.91 -5.41
CA THR A 53 -7.70 -11.95 -5.92
C THR A 53 -8.81 -12.30 -4.93
N GLY A 54 -8.76 -11.76 -3.71
CA GLY A 54 -9.76 -11.91 -2.67
C GLY A 54 -9.75 -10.72 -1.70
N GLU A 55 -10.83 -10.54 -0.95
CA GLU A 55 -11.09 -9.32 -0.17
C GLU A 55 -10.20 -9.15 1.09
N ARG A 56 -9.59 -10.23 1.59
CA ARG A 56 -8.89 -10.21 2.89
C ARG A 56 -7.45 -10.73 2.86
N ASP A 57 -7.07 -11.41 1.78
CA ASP A 57 -5.78 -12.07 1.66
C ASP A 57 -4.91 -11.34 0.66
N PHE A 58 -4.44 -10.15 1.06
CA PHE A 58 -3.47 -9.40 0.27
C PHE A 58 -2.21 -9.12 1.05
N TRP A 59 -1.13 -8.95 0.31
CA TRP A 59 0.18 -8.61 0.82
C TRP A 59 0.52 -7.19 0.41
N TYR A 60 1.35 -6.54 1.21
CA TYR A 60 1.74 -5.16 1.01
C TYR A 60 3.23 -5.06 0.75
N LEU A 61 3.62 -4.46 -0.37
CA LEU A 61 5.03 -4.29 -0.71
C LEU A 61 5.63 -3.15 0.12
N ILE A 62 6.60 -3.46 0.98
CA ILE A 62 7.19 -2.50 1.94
C ILE A 62 8.56 -1.95 1.49
N GLY A 63 9.08 -2.38 0.33
CA GLY A 63 10.44 -2.03 -0.11
C GLY A 63 11.53 -2.73 0.73
N GLU A 64 12.80 -2.33 0.57
CA GLU A 64 13.92 -2.96 1.31
C GLU A 64 13.87 -2.67 2.83
N GLN A 65 13.30 -1.52 3.22
CA GLN A 65 13.21 -1.07 4.61
C GLN A 65 11.77 -0.94 5.09
N LEU A 66 11.41 -1.74 6.09
CA LEU A 66 10.15 -1.62 6.84
C LEU A 66 10.02 -0.27 7.55
N HIS A 67 11.15 0.30 8.00
CA HIS A 67 11.25 1.55 8.74
C HIS A 67 12.24 2.50 8.07
N GLY A 68 11.91 3.02 6.89
CA GLY A 68 12.79 3.92 6.16
C GLY A 68 12.05 4.69 5.09
N SER A 69 12.68 5.76 4.60
CA SER A 69 12.19 6.52 3.45
C SER A 69 11.82 5.54 2.35
N VAL A 70 10.62 5.68 1.81
CA VAL A 70 10.26 4.94 0.60
C VAL A 70 11.10 5.56 -0.50
N ASP A 71 12.26 4.96 -0.76
CA ASP A 71 12.88 5.18 -2.04
C ASP A 71 11.88 4.67 -3.07
N ASP A 72 11.56 5.49 -4.06
CA ASP A 72 10.79 5.10 -5.24
C ASP A 72 11.57 4.05 -6.08
N ASN A 73 12.56 3.39 -5.49
CA ASN A 73 13.36 2.33 -6.06
C ASN A 73 12.43 1.17 -6.41
N GLN A 74 12.23 1.06 -7.72
CA GLN A 74 11.54 -0.02 -8.37
C GLN A 74 12.19 -1.33 -7.94
N VAL A 75 11.41 -2.28 -7.45
CA VAL A 75 11.91 -3.65 -7.36
C VAL A 75 11.80 -4.25 -8.76
N GLY A 76 12.95 -4.41 -9.42
CA GLY A 76 13.08 -4.94 -10.77
C GLY A 76 13.15 -6.46 -10.82
N GLY A 77 12.98 -7.04 -12.00
CA GLY A 77 13.02 -8.49 -12.21
C GLY A 77 14.37 -9.09 -11.79
N GLY A 78 14.32 -10.20 -11.05
CA GLY A 78 15.51 -10.91 -10.55
C GLY A 78 16.01 -10.48 -9.17
N SER A 79 15.30 -9.57 -8.48
CA SER A 79 15.57 -9.20 -7.08
C SER A 79 14.59 -9.87 -6.11
N SER A 80 14.90 -9.89 -4.81
CA SER A 80 13.93 -10.28 -3.79
C SER A 80 13.10 -9.07 -3.34
N MET A 81 11.82 -9.32 -3.02
CA MET A 81 10.89 -8.34 -2.47
C MET A 81 10.51 -8.74 -1.05
N ARG A 82 10.36 -7.73 -0.18
CA ARG A 82 9.77 -7.91 1.14
C ARG A 82 8.30 -7.51 1.13
N LEU A 83 7.47 -8.44 1.55
CA LEU A 83 6.04 -8.27 1.71
C LEU A 83 5.68 -8.22 3.18
N TYR A 84 4.59 -7.52 3.49
CA TYR A 84 3.96 -7.48 4.79
C TYR A 84 2.51 -7.94 4.68
N THR A 85 2.02 -8.72 5.64
CA THR A 85 0.58 -9.00 5.76
C THR A 85 -0.07 -7.93 6.64
N PRO A 86 -0.86 -6.99 6.06
CA PRO A 86 -1.56 -5.97 6.83
C PRO A 86 -2.58 -6.60 7.79
N ARG A 87 -2.69 -6.03 8.99
CA ARG A 87 -3.71 -6.39 9.99
C ARG A 87 -4.72 -5.26 10.12
N SER A 88 -5.92 -5.62 10.56
CA SER A 88 -6.97 -4.64 10.86
C SER A 88 -6.45 -3.59 11.85
N ALA A 89 -6.76 -2.33 11.55
CA ALA A 89 -6.32 -1.12 12.26
C ALA A 89 -4.82 -0.77 12.16
N ASP A 90 -4.03 -1.45 11.33
CA ASP A 90 -2.67 -1.02 11.03
C ASP A 90 -2.67 0.33 10.30
N LEU A 91 -1.74 1.21 10.67
CA LEU A 91 -1.51 2.48 10.01
C LEU A 91 -0.38 2.34 9.00
N MET A 92 -0.68 2.62 7.74
CA MET A 92 0.24 2.42 6.63
C MET A 92 0.27 3.63 5.68
N ALA A 93 1.18 3.62 4.71
CA ALA A 93 1.15 4.54 3.57
C ALA A 93 0.73 3.77 2.30
N GLY A 94 -0.51 4.02 1.86
CA GLY A 94 -1.21 3.54 0.66
C GLY A 94 -0.70 4.16 -0.63
N ARG A 95 -0.36 3.40 -1.68
CA ARG A 95 -0.15 4.00 -3.01
C ARG A 95 -1.50 4.22 -3.69
N MET A 96 -1.82 5.47 -4.04
CA MET A 96 -3.13 5.88 -4.53
C MET A 96 -3.24 5.86 -6.05
N ALA A 97 -4.43 5.55 -6.54
CA ALA A 97 -4.86 5.91 -7.88
C ALA A 97 -4.96 7.44 -8.02
N ALA A 98 -4.89 7.95 -9.25
CA ALA A 98 -5.05 9.39 -9.49
C ALA A 98 -6.50 9.84 -9.25
N GLY A 99 -6.68 11.07 -8.77
CA GLY A 99 -7.99 11.69 -8.63
C GLY A 99 -8.79 11.27 -7.39
N VAL A 100 -8.22 10.48 -6.48
CA VAL A 100 -8.88 10.10 -5.23
C VAL A 100 -8.89 11.30 -4.27
N ALA A 101 -10.07 11.68 -3.79
CA ALA A 101 -10.19 12.74 -2.80
C ALA A 101 -9.53 12.31 -1.47
N ILE A 102 -8.56 13.08 -0.98
CA ILE A 102 -7.90 12.81 0.29
C ILE A 102 -8.75 13.40 1.41
N VAL A 103 -9.73 12.62 1.86
CA VAL A 103 -10.66 12.98 2.93
C VAL A 103 -10.57 11.93 4.03
N ASP A 104 -10.50 12.37 5.27
CA ASP A 104 -10.42 11.48 6.44
C ASP A 104 -11.59 10.48 6.45
N ASP A 105 -11.30 9.23 6.80
CA ASP A 105 -12.25 8.11 6.80
C ASP A 105 -12.89 7.78 5.44
N ALA A 106 -12.36 8.30 4.31
CA ALA A 106 -12.83 7.89 3.00
C ALA A 106 -12.55 6.40 2.75
N PRO A 107 -13.56 5.60 2.34
CA PRO A 107 -13.40 4.16 2.14
C PRO A 107 -12.64 3.88 0.84
N LEU A 108 -11.68 2.97 0.92
CA LEU A 108 -10.80 2.60 -0.18
C LEU A 108 -10.93 1.13 -0.56
N ALA A 109 -10.89 0.89 -1.87
CA ALA A 109 -10.73 -0.43 -2.47
C ALA A 109 -9.40 -0.52 -3.21
N ILE A 110 -8.94 -1.75 -3.46
CA ILE A 110 -7.71 -1.99 -4.22
C ILE A 110 -8.07 -2.27 -5.68
N ASP A 111 -7.43 -1.57 -6.62
CA ASP A 111 -7.60 -1.78 -8.05
C ASP A 111 -6.72 -2.93 -8.60
N ALA A 112 -6.83 -3.19 -9.90
CA ALA A 112 -6.07 -4.26 -10.57
C ALA A 112 -4.56 -4.01 -10.59
N ASP A 113 -4.11 -2.76 -10.43
CA ASP A 113 -2.70 -2.39 -10.33
C ASP A 113 -2.18 -2.41 -8.88
N GLY A 114 -3.03 -2.78 -7.91
CA GLY A 114 -2.66 -2.81 -6.50
C GLY A 114 -2.63 -1.43 -5.85
N ARG A 115 -3.26 -0.42 -6.47
CA ARG A 115 -3.39 0.93 -5.91
C ARG A 115 -4.71 1.06 -5.16
N PHE A 116 -4.75 1.98 -4.21
CA PHE A 116 -5.98 2.33 -3.53
C PHE A 116 -6.77 3.37 -4.34
N ALA A 117 -8.00 3.01 -4.65
CA ALA A 117 -9.01 3.86 -5.27
C ALA A 117 -10.20 4.04 -4.32
N LEU A 118 -11.10 4.98 -4.61
CA LEU A 118 -12.35 5.09 -3.85
C LEU A 118 -13.16 3.80 -3.99
N ALA A 119 -13.65 3.29 -2.87
CA ALA A 119 -14.56 2.16 -2.89
C ALA A 119 -15.87 2.57 -3.59
N VAL A 120 -16.35 1.70 -4.48
CA VAL A 120 -17.70 1.84 -5.03
C VAL A 120 -18.74 1.52 -3.97
N ALA A 121 -19.96 2.02 -4.12
CA ALA A 121 -21.07 1.69 -3.23
C ALA A 121 -21.24 0.17 -3.13
N ASP A 122 -21.40 -0.32 -1.90
CA ASP A 122 -21.53 -1.75 -1.56
C ASP A 122 -20.35 -2.64 -1.98
N GLY A 123 -19.23 -2.04 -2.40
CA GLY A 123 -17.99 -2.74 -2.74
C GLY A 123 -17.14 -3.12 -1.52
N PRO A 124 -16.13 -3.99 -1.72
CA PRO A 124 -15.22 -4.36 -0.65
C PRO A 124 -14.34 -3.19 -0.24
N ILE A 125 -14.36 -2.88 1.07
CA ILE A 125 -13.50 -1.86 1.69
C ILE A 125 -12.30 -2.56 2.30
N HIS A 126 -11.10 -2.12 1.94
CA HIS A 126 -9.83 -2.67 2.38
C HIS A 126 -9.10 -1.73 3.35
N ALA A 127 -9.29 -0.42 3.17
CA ALA A 127 -8.68 0.59 4.02
C ALA A 127 -9.54 1.86 4.07
N TYR A 128 -9.19 2.76 4.97
CA TYR A 128 -9.70 4.10 5.07
C TYR A 128 -8.55 5.10 4.98
N ILE A 129 -8.78 6.28 4.42
CA ILE A 129 -7.78 7.36 4.48
C ILE A 129 -7.62 7.80 5.94
N ASP A 130 -6.38 7.85 6.42
CA ASP A 130 -6.00 8.36 7.74
C ASP A 130 -5.42 9.78 7.56
N ALA A 131 -6.29 10.76 7.35
CA ALA A 131 -5.90 12.14 7.13
C ALA A 131 -6.34 12.99 8.34
N PRO A 132 -5.67 12.88 9.50
CA PRO A 132 -6.07 13.65 10.66
C PRO A 132 -6.01 15.14 10.27
N ALA A 133 -7.09 15.87 10.50
CA ALA A 133 -7.26 17.29 10.14
C ALA A 133 -6.13 18.22 10.63
N LYS A 134 -5.23 17.73 11.50
CA LYS A 134 -4.03 18.41 12.01
C LYS A 134 -2.73 18.10 11.24
N ALA A 135 -2.69 17.10 10.37
CA ALA A 135 -1.50 16.80 9.55
C ALA A 135 -1.29 17.84 8.42
N PHE A 136 -2.34 18.57 8.05
CA PHE A 136 -2.28 19.64 7.06
C PHE A 136 -3.03 20.88 7.56
N PRO A 137 -2.42 21.73 8.40
CA PRO A 137 -3.04 23.01 8.74
C PRO A 137 -3.16 23.87 7.48
N GLY A 138 -4.38 24.01 6.95
CA GLY A 138 -4.74 25.04 5.98
C GLY A 138 -4.83 24.66 4.50
N THR A 139 -4.89 23.38 4.11
CA THR A 139 -5.07 23.01 2.70
C THR A 139 -6.45 22.41 2.44
N THR A 140 -7.18 23.01 1.49
CA THR A 140 -8.33 22.44 0.79
C THR A 140 -8.14 20.94 0.52
N PRO A 141 -9.15 20.08 0.65
CA PRO A 141 -9.03 18.67 0.28
C PRO A 141 -8.44 18.56 -1.13
N THR A 142 -7.25 17.97 -1.22
CA THR A 142 -6.55 17.76 -2.49
C THR A 142 -6.93 16.39 -3.04
N THR A 143 -6.99 16.30 -4.36
CA THR A 143 -7.04 15.01 -5.05
C THR A 143 -5.65 14.42 -5.12
N SER A 144 -5.53 13.11 -4.95
CA SER A 144 -4.27 12.40 -5.12
C SER A 144 -3.76 12.54 -6.55
N VAL A 145 -2.44 12.63 -6.69
CA VAL A 145 -1.77 12.38 -7.97
C VAL A 145 -1.50 10.88 -8.12
N LEU A 146 -1.30 10.43 -9.36
CA LEU A 146 -0.98 9.02 -9.62
C LEU A 146 0.22 8.57 -8.80
N ASP A 147 0.15 7.37 -8.23
CA ASP A 147 1.22 6.74 -7.47
C ASP A 147 1.64 7.52 -6.21
N GLN A 148 0.82 8.46 -5.73
CA GLN A 148 1.08 9.17 -4.49
C GLN A 148 0.91 8.25 -3.28
N LEU A 149 1.86 8.28 -2.35
CA LEU A 149 1.71 7.66 -1.03
C LEU A 149 0.83 8.54 -0.12
N VAL A 150 -0.24 7.96 0.41
CA VAL A 150 -1.18 8.61 1.32
C VAL A 150 -1.34 7.75 2.58
N PRO A 151 -1.35 8.35 3.78
CA PRO A 151 -1.70 7.66 5.02
C PRO A 151 -3.05 6.95 4.94
N ILE A 152 -3.06 5.67 5.32
CA ILE A 152 -4.27 4.84 5.38
C ILE A 152 -4.31 4.02 6.66
N LYS A 153 -5.52 3.62 7.03
CA LYS A 153 -5.81 2.66 8.09
C LYS A 153 -6.47 1.43 7.50
N ILE A 154 -5.90 0.26 7.73
CA ILE A 154 -6.46 -1.01 7.24
C ILE A 154 -7.76 -1.34 7.98
N ARG A 155 -8.76 -1.84 7.24
CA ARG A 155 -10.05 -2.25 7.79
C ARG A 155 -9.91 -3.47 8.70
#